data_AF-A0A1Y1VWK7-F1
#
_entry.id   AF-A0A1Y1VWK7-F1
#
_cell.length_a   1.000
_cell.length_b   1.000
_cell.length_c   1.000
_cell.angle_alpha   90.00
_cell.angle_beta   90.00
_cell.angle_gamma   90.00
#
_symmetry.space_group_name_H-M   'P 1'
#
loop_
_entity.id
_entity.type
_entity.pdbx_description
1 polymer ?
#
loop_
_entity_poly.entity_id
_entity_poly.type
_entity_poly.pdbx_seq_one_letter_code
_entity_poly.pdbx_strand_id
1 'polypeptide(L)'
;MFDATKLQKALPLLSDYGKDVDSWMYEFSKTMELYDVLEPRRIFVWAKEAVEEDIQGVLNSLRTRTGNEIRYPGLREMQAAIEDYMHITENDKCAVLKSLKINNDETLKKFNYKYKKLYQKLSHEYRRLISVKDYTNAISTRVFPCSRVMIAECETLNEAFKIAEIAEEAEKEISSANIKNGYEKEANIMVTQSYINNELKLQPVIN
;
A
#
# COMPACT_ATOMS: atom_id res chain seq x y z
N MET A 1 3.95 -22.00 14.71
CA MET A 1 3.22 -21.84 15.99
C MET A 1 2.64 -20.44 16.00
N PHE A 2 1.32 -20.32 16.16
CA PHE A 2 0.66 -19.02 16.30
C PHE A 2 1.20 -18.29 17.54
N ASP A 3 1.70 -17.08 17.36
CA ASP A 3 2.22 -16.23 18.45
C ASP A 3 1.29 -15.04 18.64
N ALA A 4 0.42 -15.15 19.64
CA ALA A 4 -0.57 -14.12 19.97
C ALA A 4 0.08 -12.77 20.28
N THR A 5 1.27 -12.77 20.88
CA THR A 5 1.98 -11.55 21.26
C THR A 5 2.50 -10.80 20.04
N LYS A 6 2.98 -11.54 19.04
CA LYS A 6 3.41 -10.95 17.76
C LYS A 6 2.22 -10.43 16.96
N LEU A 7 1.08 -11.12 17.00
CA LEU A 7 -0.13 -10.64 16.33
C LEU A 7 -0.65 -9.37 17.00
N GLN A 8 -0.71 -9.33 18.33
CA GLN A 8 -1.16 -8.14 19.07
C GLN A 8 -0.35 -6.89 18.73
N LYS A 9 0.97 -7.03 18.54
CA LYS A 9 1.86 -5.92 18.13
C LYS A 9 1.68 -5.47 16.68
N ALA A 10 1.16 -6.35 15.82
CA ALA A 10 0.94 -6.09 14.39
C ALA A 10 -0.53 -5.82 14.06
N LEU A 11 -1.40 -5.77 15.08
CA LEU A 11 -2.84 -5.62 14.91
C LEU A 11 -3.14 -4.17 14.47
N PRO A 12 -3.78 -3.98 13.31
CA PRO A 12 -4.18 -2.64 12.87
C PRO A 12 -5.36 -2.17 13.72
N LEU A 13 -5.18 -1.07 14.46
CA LEU A 13 -6.23 -0.48 15.28
C LEU A 13 -7.09 0.46 14.44
N LEU A 14 -8.42 0.40 14.59
CA LEU A 14 -9.35 1.22 13.81
C LEU A 14 -9.13 2.72 14.03
N SER A 15 -8.77 3.13 15.24
CA SER A 15 -8.40 4.51 15.59
C SER A 15 -7.33 5.11 14.67
N ASP A 16 -6.39 4.31 14.17
CA ASP A 16 -5.31 4.78 13.29
C ASP A 16 -5.81 5.14 11.86
N TYR A 17 -7.03 4.72 11.50
CA TYR A 17 -7.61 4.90 10.17
C TYR A 17 -8.76 5.92 10.16
N GLY A 18 -9.32 6.27 11.32
CA GLY A 18 -10.45 7.18 11.42
C GLY A 18 -11.64 6.70 10.59
N LYS A 19 -12.02 7.46 9.54
CA LYS A 19 -13.14 7.11 8.66
C LYS A 19 -12.79 6.12 7.54
N ASP A 20 -11.52 5.75 7.37
CA ASP A 20 -11.08 4.80 6.34
C ASP A 20 -11.25 3.33 6.80
N VAL A 21 -12.50 2.95 7.07
CA VAL A 21 -12.86 1.58 7.49
C VAL A 21 -12.52 0.55 6.40
N ASP A 22 -12.54 0.95 5.14
CA ASP A 22 -12.18 0.10 3.99
C ASP A 22 -10.71 -0.33 4.02
N SER A 23 -9.79 0.61 4.25
CA SER A 23 -8.36 0.29 4.39
C SER A 23 -8.08 -0.47 5.68
N TRP A 24 -8.71 -0.08 6.79
CA TRP A 24 -8.59 -0.82 8.06
C TRP A 24 -9.00 -2.29 7.89
N MET A 25 -10.18 -2.55 7.32
CA MET A 25 -10.67 -3.92 7.11
C MET A 25 -9.75 -4.73 6.18
N TYR A 26 -9.18 -4.08 5.16
CA TYR A 26 -8.21 -4.72 4.28
C TYR A 26 -6.94 -5.14 5.03
N GLU A 27 -6.31 -4.21 5.77
CA GLU A 27 -5.10 -4.51 6.55
C GLU A 27 -5.38 -5.52 7.67
N PHE A 28 -6.51 -5.39 8.36
CA PHE A 28 -6.96 -6.35 9.36
C PHE A 28 -7.08 -7.76 8.76
N SER A 29 -7.76 -7.90 7.62
CA SER A 29 -7.90 -9.19 6.94
C SER A 29 -6.55 -9.77 6.50
N LYS A 30 -5.64 -8.93 6.00
CA LYS A 30 -4.28 -9.34 5.61
C LYS A 30 -3.45 -9.80 6.80
N THR A 31 -3.55 -9.11 7.93
CA THR A 31 -2.88 -9.52 9.16
C THR A 31 -3.42 -10.85 9.66
N MET A 32 -4.74 -11.10 9.61
CA MET A 32 -5.28 -12.41 9.98
C MET A 32 -4.77 -13.53 9.06
N GLU A 33 -4.71 -13.30 7.75
CA GLU A 33 -4.15 -14.25 6.78
C GLU A 33 -2.66 -14.53 7.04
N LEU A 34 -1.86 -13.49 7.28
CA LEU A 34 -0.41 -13.60 7.51
C LEU A 34 -0.07 -14.42 8.76
N TYR A 35 -0.91 -14.34 9.79
CA TYR A 35 -0.73 -15.05 11.06
C TYR A 35 -1.52 -16.36 11.13
N ASP A 36 -2.08 -16.83 10.00
CA ASP A 36 -2.82 -18.09 9.89
C ASP A 36 -4.04 -18.16 10.84
N VAL A 37 -4.75 -17.04 11.00
CA VAL A 37 -5.98 -16.93 11.80
C VAL A 37 -7.19 -17.05 10.87
N LEU A 38 -7.62 -18.29 10.64
CA LEU A 38 -8.69 -18.59 9.67
C LEU A 38 -10.05 -18.85 10.32
N GLU A 39 -10.08 -19.19 11.61
CA GLU A 39 -11.33 -19.53 12.31
C GLU A 39 -12.20 -18.28 12.58
N PRO A 40 -13.48 -18.26 12.18
CA PRO A 40 -14.36 -17.10 12.35
C PRO A 40 -14.44 -16.59 13.79
N ARG A 41 -14.47 -17.50 14.77
CA ARG A 41 -14.44 -17.15 16.20
C ARG A 41 -13.19 -16.37 16.58
N ARG A 42 -12.02 -16.80 16.08
CA ARG A 42 -10.73 -16.18 16.41
C ARG A 42 -10.57 -14.84 15.71
N ILE A 43 -10.97 -14.75 14.44
CA ILE A 43 -11.04 -13.48 13.70
C ILE A 43 -11.93 -12.49 14.45
N PHE A 44 -13.10 -12.92 14.92
CA PHE A 44 -14.02 -12.07 15.68
C PHE A 44 -13.41 -11.56 16.99
N VAL A 45 -12.69 -12.41 17.74
CA VAL A 45 -11.98 -11.98 18.95
C VAL A 45 -10.95 -10.90 18.63
N TRP A 46 -10.12 -11.10 17.60
CA TRP A 46 -9.14 -10.10 17.20
C TRP A 46 -9.76 -8.82 16.64
N ALA A 47 -10.90 -8.92 15.95
CA ALA A 47 -11.64 -7.75 15.49
C ALA A 47 -12.09 -6.86 16.65
N LYS A 48 -12.47 -7.46 17.79
CA LYS A 48 -12.81 -6.71 19.00
C LYS A 48 -11.60 -6.02 19.64
N GLU A 49 -10.45 -6.70 19.66
CA GLU A 49 -9.21 -6.10 20.18
C GLU A 49 -8.68 -4.96 19.30
N ALA A 50 -9.11 -4.91 18.03
CA ALA A 50 -8.70 -3.92 17.04
C ALA A 50 -9.59 -2.66 17.01
N VAL A 51 -10.63 -2.58 17.85
CA VAL A 51 -11.62 -1.48 17.85
C VAL A 51 -11.90 -0.96 19.26
N GLU A 52 -12.44 0.25 19.31
CA GLU A 52 -12.90 0.95 20.50
C GLU A 52 -14.04 0.21 21.21
N GLU A 53 -14.18 0.41 22.53
CA GLU A 53 -15.10 -0.34 23.40
C GLU A 53 -16.57 -0.25 22.95
N ASP A 54 -16.99 0.92 22.48
CA ASP A 54 -18.31 1.17 21.93
C ASP A 54 -18.58 0.34 20.66
N ILE A 55 -17.61 0.28 19.75
CA ILE A 55 -17.64 -0.54 18.54
C ILE A 55 -17.59 -2.04 18.88
N GLN A 56 -16.91 -2.45 19.97
CA GLN A 56 -16.99 -3.83 20.43
C GLN A 56 -18.44 -4.23 20.77
N GLY A 57 -19.24 -3.32 21.34
CA GLY A 57 -20.66 -3.50 21.57
C GLY A 57 -21.42 -3.80 20.28
N VAL A 58 -21.17 -3.02 19.23
CA VAL A 58 -21.72 -3.21 17.88
C VAL A 58 -21.34 -4.60 17.34
N LEU A 59 -20.07 -4.98 17.39
CA LEU A 59 -19.62 -6.29 16.92
C LEU A 59 -20.26 -7.44 17.70
N ASN A 60 -20.41 -7.32 19.03
CA ASN A 60 -21.05 -8.34 19.86
C ASN A 60 -22.53 -8.56 19.48
N SER A 61 -23.23 -7.52 19.03
CA SER A 61 -24.63 -7.60 18.60
C SER A 61 -24.85 -8.41 17.32
N LEU A 62 -23.81 -8.54 16.48
CA LEU A 62 -23.88 -9.31 15.23
C LEU A 62 -23.84 -10.83 15.44
N ARG A 63 -23.43 -11.27 16.63
CA ARG A 63 -23.33 -12.69 16.96
C ARG A 63 -24.73 -13.26 17.16
N THR A 64 -25.09 -14.26 16.36
CA THR A 64 -26.37 -14.95 16.50
C THR A 64 -26.20 -16.31 17.16
N ARG A 65 -27.22 -16.74 17.91
CA ARG A 65 -27.30 -18.07 18.52
C ARG A 65 -28.51 -18.79 17.96
N THR A 66 -28.29 -19.98 17.41
CA THR A 66 -29.34 -20.88 16.95
C THR A 66 -29.22 -22.17 17.74
N GLY A 67 -30.10 -22.40 18.71
CA GLY A 67 -29.96 -23.49 19.67
C GLY A 67 -28.64 -23.39 20.46
N ASN A 68 -27.78 -24.40 20.32
CA ASN A 68 -26.47 -24.45 20.97
C ASN A 68 -25.32 -23.91 20.12
N GLU A 69 -25.57 -23.57 18.84
CA GLU A 69 -24.54 -23.08 17.94
C GLU A 69 -24.46 -21.56 17.96
N ILE A 70 -23.23 -21.06 17.98
CA ILE A 70 -22.93 -19.63 17.89
C ILE A 70 -22.35 -19.35 16.51
N ARG A 71 -23.04 -18.50 15.74
CA ARG A 71 -22.55 -17.99 14.47
C ARG A 71 -21.81 -16.68 14.72
N TYR A 72 -20.56 -16.62 14.26
CA TYR A 72 -19.76 -15.41 14.27
C TYR A 72 -19.94 -14.65 12.94
N PRO A 73 -19.98 -13.31 12.96
CA PRO A 73 -20.11 -12.51 11.75
C PRO A 73 -18.88 -12.65 10.85
N GLY A 74 -19.09 -12.57 9.55
CA GLY A 74 -18.01 -12.45 8.58
C GLY A 74 -17.42 -11.04 8.52
N LEU A 75 -16.26 -10.89 7.88
CA LEU A 75 -15.57 -9.59 7.71
C LEU A 75 -16.48 -8.51 7.11
N ARG A 76 -17.31 -8.86 6.11
CA ARG A 76 -18.24 -7.92 5.48
C ARG A 76 -19.35 -7.44 6.42
N GLU A 77 -19.86 -8.31 7.28
CA GLU A 77 -20.90 -7.96 8.26
C GLU A 77 -20.33 -7.05 9.34
N MET A 78 -19.12 -7.35 9.82
CA MET A 78 -18.41 -6.48 10.76
C MET A 78 -18.13 -5.11 10.14
N GLN A 79 -17.62 -5.08 8.91
CA GLN A 79 -17.35 -3.83 8.20
C GLN A 79 -18.61 -2.97 8.09
N ALA A 80 -19.72 -3.55 7.61
CA ALA A 80 -20.97 -2.82 7.42
C ALA A 80 -21.52 -2.25 8.75
N ALA A 81 -21.44 -3.03 9.84
CA ALA A 81 -21.91 -2.57 11.14
C ALA A 81 -21.06 -1.43 11.72
N ILE A 82 -19.74 -1.48 11.50
CA ILE A 82 -18.83 -0.41 11.90
C ILE A 82 -19.13 0.86 11.08
N GLU A 83 -19.28 0.72 9.75
CA GLU A 83 -19.61 1.85 8.87
C GLU A 83 -20.94 2.51 9.26
N ASP A 84 -21.96 1.71 9.59
CA ASP A 84 -23.27 2.21 10.03
C ASP A 84 -23.17 2.94 11.38
N TYR A 85 -22.48 2.35 12.35
CA TYR A 85 -22.26 2.94 13.68
C TYR A 85 -21.51 4.27 13.62
N MET A 86 -20.46 4.35 12.79
CA MET A 86 -19.66 5.55 12.61
C MET A 86 -20.31 6.56 11.65
N HIS A 87 -21.50 6.26 11.12
CA HIS A 87 -22.21 7.06 10.13
C HIS A 87 -21.34 7.41 8.92
N ILE A 88 -20.58 6.44 8.43
CA ILE A 88 -19.70 6.61 7.26
C ILE A 88 -20.55 6.84 6.03
N THR A 89 -20.49 8.07 5.53
CA THR A 89 -21.20 8.46 4.32
C THR A 89 -20.37 8.19 3.08
N GLU A 90 -21.01 8.20 1.92
CA GLU A 90 -20.29 8.12 0.64
C GLU A 90 -19.36 9.32 0.42
N ASN A 91 -19.74 10.49 0.95
CA ASN A 91 -18.89 11.67 0.96
C ASN A 91 -17.61 11.45 1.78
N ASP A 92 -17.70 10.75 2.92
CA ASP A 92 -16.52 10.39 3.71
C ASP A 92 -15.60 9.46 2.91
N LYS A 93 -16.15 8.44 2.23
CA LYS A 93 -15.38 7.53 1.37
C LYS A 93 -14.70 8.28 0.21
N CYS A 94 -15.39 9.25 -0.37
CA CYS A 94 -14.84 10.14 -1.39
C CYS A 94 -13.68 10.99 -0.84
N ALA A 95 -13.86 11.57 0.35
CA ALA A 95 -12.83 12.38 1.01
C ALA A 95 -11.58 11.53 1.36
N VAL A 96 -11.79 10.32 1.88
CA VAL A 96 -10.72 9.34 2.12
C VAL A 96 -9.94 9.08 0.84
N LEU A 97 -10.62 8.77 -0.27
CA LEU A 97 -9.96 8.51 -1.56
C LEU A 97 -9.15 9.71 -2.07
N LYS A 98 -9.63 10.94 -1.88
CA LYS A 98 -8.89 12.17 -2.24
C LYS A 98 -7.67 12.44 -1.36
N SER A 99 -7.76 12.06 -0.09
CA SER A 99 -6.65 12.20 0.87
C SER A 99 -5.59 11.11 0.76
N LEU A 100 -5.92 9.99 0.10
CA LEU A 100 -5.05 8.82 0.01
C LEU A 100 -3.66 9.19 -0.55
N LYS A 101 -2.61 8.64 0.07
CA LYS A 101 -1.21 8.83 -0.36
C LYS A 101 -0.53 7.50 -0.58
N ILE A 102 0.36 7.44 -1.57
CA ILE A 102 1.24 6.30 -1.77
C ILE A 102 2.34 6.28 -0.70
N ASN A 103 2.60 5.10 -0.15
CA ASN A 103 3.69 4.89 0.79
C ASN A 103 5.02 4.70 0.06
N ASN A 104 6.15 5.04 0.70
CA ASN A 104 7.47 4.99 0.09
C ASN A 104 7.95 3.56 -0.25
N ASP A 105 7.41 2.55 0.41
CA ASP A 105 7.69 1.13 0.23
C ASP A 105 6.67 0.42 -0.67
N GLU A 106 5.57 1.09 -1.05
CA GLU A 106 4.53 0.54 -1.91
C GLU A 106 4.82 0.84 -3.39
N THR A 107 4.69 -0.18 -4.26
CA THR A 107 4.77 0.00 -5.72
C THR A 107 3.53 0.69 -6.26
N LEU A 108 3.68 1.47 -7.33
CA LEU A 108 2.56 2.13 -8.00
C LEU A 108 1.49 1.15 -8.47
N LYS A 109 1.88 -0.04 -8.92
CA LYS A 109 0.92 -1.10 -9.28
C LYS A 109 0.03 -1.52 -8.10
N LYS A 110 0.63 -1.73 -6.92
CA LYS A 110 -0.11 -2.10 -5.70
C LYS A 110 -0.99 -0.94 -5.22
N PHE A 111 -0.45 0.27 -5.23
CA PHE A 111 -1.18 1.48 -4.90
C PHE A 111 -2.39 1.73 -5.82
N ASN A 112 -2.20 1.63 -7.14
CA ASN A 112 -3.25 1.84 -8.13
C ASN A 112 -4.37 0.80 -8.00
N TYR A 113 -4.03 -0.45 -7.67
CA TYR A 113 -5.04 -1.48 -7.37
C TYR A 113 -5.90 -1.07 -6.17
N LYS A 114 -5.29 -0.60 -5.08
CA LYS A 114 -5.99 -0.10 -3.88
C LYS A 114 -6.88 1.10 -4.22
N TYR A 115 -6.32 2.10 -4.90
CA TYR A 115 -7.04 3.31 -5.34
C TYR A 115 -8.26 2.95 -6.19
N LYS A 116 -8.09 2.06 -7.18
CA LYS A 116 -9.17 1.60 -8.07
C LYS A 116 -10.27 0.86 -7.31
N LYS A 117 -9.90 0.03 -6.33
CA LYS A 117 -10.88 -0.71 -5.51
C LYS A 117 -11.76 0.23 -4.69
N LEU A 118 -11.18 1.27 -4.07
CA LEU A 118 -11.92 2.29 -3.34
C LEU A 118 -12.80 3.12 -4.29
N TYR A 119 -12.26 3.56 -5.43
CA TYR A 119 -13.01 4.27 -6.47
C TYR A 119 -14.23 3.48 -6.96
N GLN A 120 -14.09 2.16 -7.14
CA GLN A 120 -15.18 1.28 -7.57
C GLN A 120 -16.26 1.06 -6.50
N LYS A 121 -15.99 1.36 -5.22
CA LYS A 121 -17.01 1.30 -4.16
C LYS A 121 -17.91 2.53 -4.13
N LEU A 122 -17.46 3.64 -4.69
CA LEU A 122 -18.29 4.84 -4.86
C LEU A 122 -19.36 4.59 -5.94
N SER A 123 -20.52 5.20 -5.76
CA SER A 123 -21.56 5.36 -6.77
C SER A 123 -21.05 6.19 -7.94
N HIS A 124 -21.80 6.16 -9.03
CA HIS A 124 -21.46 6.89 -10.24
C HIS A 124 -21.38 8.41 -10.02
N GLU A 125 -22.21 8.97 -9.13
CA GLU A 125 -22.21 10.42 -8.84
C GLU A 125 -20.93 10.85 -8.14
N TYR A 126 -20.49 10.11 -7.12
CA TYR A 126 -19.26 10.42 -6.39
C TYR A 126 -18.00 10.09 -7.19
N ARG A 127 -18.02 9.07 -8.05
CA ARG A 127 -16.91 8.79 -8.96
C ARG A 127 -16.56 9.99 -9.85
N ARG A 128 -17.57 10.75 -10.30
CA ARG A 128 -17.36 11.97 -11.12
C ARG A 128 -16.63 13.09 -10.36
N LEU A 129 -16.60 13.03 -9.02
CA LEU A 129 -15.90 14.00 -8.19
C LEU A 129 -14.40 13.70 -8.04
N ILE A 130 -13.93 12.53 -8.50
CA ILE A 130 -12.54 12.12 -8.46
C ILE A 130 -11.89 12.40 -9.81
N SER A 131 -10.85 13.22 -9.80
CA SER A 131 -10.14 13.66 -10.99
C SER A 131 -8.73 13.05 -11.07
N VAL A 132 -8.12 13.16 -12.26
CA VAL A 132 -6.69 12.84 -12.44
C VAL A 132 -5.82 13.71 -11.51
N LYS A 133 -6.24 14.94 -11.20
CA LYS A 133 -5.53 15.81 -10.24
C LYS A 133 -5.56 15.25 -8.81
N ASP A 134 -6.67 14.65 -8.39
CA ASP A 134 -6.73 13.98 -7.09
C ASP A 134 -5.77 12.79 -7.05
N TYR A 135 -5.67 12.03 -8.15
CA TYR A 135 -4.70 10.94 -8.27
C TYR A 135 -3.25 11.42 -8.29
N THR A 136 -2.90 12.47 -9.04
CA THR A 136 -1.52 12.99 -9.06
C THR A 136 -1.10 13.52 -7.69
N ASN A 137 -2.02 14.13 -6.95
CA ASN A 137 -1.80 14.50 -5.54
C ASN A 137 -1.53 13.26 -4.68
N ALA A 138 -2.19 12.14 -4.95
CA ALA A 138 -2.04 10.88 -4.22
C ALA A 138 -0.65 10.25 -4.42
N ILE A 139 -0.06 10.42 -5.60
CA ILE A 139 1.27 9.90 -5.96
C ILE A 139 2.39 10.96 -5.95
N SER A 140 2.13 12.13 -5.37
CA SER A 140 3.04 13.30 -5.44
C SER A 140 4.44 13.06 -4.88
N THR A 141 4.62 12.12 -3.94
CA THR A 141 5.93 11.71 -3.42
C THR A 141 6.77 10.94 -4.43
N ARG A 142 6.14 10.34 -5.45
CA ARG A 142 6.79 9.66 -6.58
C ARG A 142 7.01 10.66 -7.71
N VAL A 143 7.99 11.55 -7.53
CA VAL A 143 8.19 12.74 -8.37
C VAL A 143 8.23 12.42 -9.86
N PHE A 144 9.05 11.44 -10.28
CA PHE A 144 9.17 11.10 -11.70
C PHE A 144 7.85 10.55 -12.28
N PRO A 145 7.25 9.46 -11.75
CA PRO A 145 5.94 9.00 -12.22
C PRO A 145 4.84 10.06 -12.20
N CYS A 146 4.76 10.86 -11.14
CA CYS A 146 3.77 11.93 -11.00
C CYS A 146 3.92 12.98 -12.12
N SER A 147 5.15 13.41 -12.41
CA SER A 147 5.43 14.37 -13.50
C SER A 147 5.02 13.83 -14.88
N ARG A 148 5.22 12.53 -15.13
CA ARG A 148 4.84 11.89 -16.40
C ARG A 148 3.33 11.91 -16.60
N VAL A 149 2.55 11.68 -15.55
CA VAL A 149 1.09 11.79 -15.61
C VAL A 149 0.65 13.22 -15.88
N MET A 150 1.27 14.21 -15.23
CA MET A 150 0.94 15.63 -15.44
C MET A 150 1.22 16.09 -16.88
N ILE A 151 2.36 15.70 -17.46
CA ILE A 151 2.75 16.06 -18.83
C ILE A 151 1.87 15.38 -19.86
N ALA A 152 1.39 14.17 -19.58
CA ALA A 152 0.56 13.41 -20.51
C ALA A 152 -0.88 13.94 -20.63
N GLU A 153 -1.29 14.86 -19.76
CA GLU A 153 -2.64 15.47 -19.78
C GLU A 153 -3.77 14.43 -19.87
N CYS A 154 -3.67 13.35 -19.09
CA CYS A 154 -4.62 12.24 -19.16
C CYS A 154 -6.07 12.69 -18.95
N GLU A 155 -6.98 12.21 -19.80
CA GLU A 155 -8.42 12.44 -19.65
C GLU A 155 -9.04 11.50 -18.60
N THR A 156 -8.45 10.30 -18.44
CA THR A 156 -9.00 9.27 -17.57
C THR A 156 -8.02 8.81 -16.48
N LEU A 157 -8.57 8.37 -15.35
CA LEU A 157 -7.79 7.73 -14.28
C LEU A 157 -7.05 6.47 -14.77
N ASN A 158 -7.66 5.68 -15.66
CA ASN A 158 -7.04 4.47 -16.17
C ASN A 158 -5.79 4.77 -17.00
N GLU A 159 -5.77 5.85 -17.79
CA GLU A 159 -4.58 6.30 -18.50
C GLU A 159 -3.51 6.78 -17.51
N ALA A 160 -3.89 7.60 -16.54
CA ALA A 160 -3.00 8.07 -15.49
C ALA A 160 -2.32 6.91 -14.74
N PHE A 161 -3.08 5.86 -14.37
CA PHE A 161 -2.53 4.67 -13.71
C PHE A 161 -1.48 3.97 -14.58
N LYS A 162 -1.77 3.75 -15.87
CA LYS A 162 -0.85 3.09 -16.80
C LYS A 162 0.44 3.89 -16.97
N ILE A 163 0.33 5.21 -17.14
CA ILE A 163 1.50 6.08 -17.33
C ILE A 163 2.37 6.09 -16.08
N ALA A 164 1.77 6.17 -14.89
CA ALA A 164 2.51 6.12 -13.64
C ALA A 164 3.26 4.79 -13.47
N GLU A 165 2.61 3.65 -13.76
CA GLU A 165 3.24 2.33 -13.69
C GLU A 165 4.40 2.17 -14.68
N ILE A 166 4.23 2.61 -15.93
CA ILE A 166 5.31 2.60 -16.94
C ILE A 166 6.47 3.48 -16.50
N ALA A 167 6.19 4.66 -15.94
CA ALA A 167 7.22 5.57 -15.46
C ALA A 167 8.01 4.99 -14.27
N GLU A 168 7.33 4.28 -13.35
CA GLU A 168 8.02 3.58 -12.25
C GLU A 168 8.99 2.53 -12.77
N GLU A 169 8.58 1.77 -13.80
CA GLU A 169 9.43 0.72 -14.38
C GLU A 169 10.62 1.33 -15.12
N ALA A 170 10.40 2.38 -15.91
CA ALA A 170 11.47 3.11 -16.59
C ALA A 170 12.50 3.69 -15.60
N GLU A 171 12.06 4.22 -14.46
CA GLU A 171 12.95 4.74 -13.40
C GLU A 171 13.85 3.63 -12.81
N LYS A 172 13.30 2.42 -12.60
CA LYS A 172 14.06 1.25 -12.15
C LYS A 172 15.08 0.79 -13.18
N GLU A 173 14.69 0.73 -14.46
CA GLU A 173 15.58 0.36 -15.56
C GLU A 173 16.75 1.33 -15.70
N ILE A 174 16.49 2.64 -15.68
CA ILE A 174 17.51 3.69 -15.77
C ILE A 174 18.45 3.61 -14.56
N SER A 175 17.92 3.45 -13.36
CA SER A 175 18.73 3.32 -12.14
C SER A 175 19.64 2.09 -12.20
N SER A 176 19.11 0.96 -12.68
CA SER A 176 19.88 -0.28 -12.85
C SER A 176 20.99 -0.14 -13.90
N ALA A 177 20.72 0.55 -15.01
CA ALA A 177 21.71 0.81 -16.04
C ALA A 177 22.83 1.75 -15.54
N ASN A 178 22.49 2.79 -14.79
CA ASN A 178 23.45 3.72 -14.20
C ASN A 178 24.39 3.03 -13.20
N ILE A 179 23.86 2.11 -12.39
CA ILE A 179 24.64 1.31 -11.45
C ILE A 179 25.64 0.42 -12.22
N LYS A 180 25.19 -0.29 -13.27
CA LYS A 180 26.07 -1.12 -14.11
C LYS A 180 27.20 -0.29 -14.74
N ASN A 181 26.86 0.86 -15.32
CA ASN A 181 27.84 1.79 -15.90
C ASN A 181 28.86 2.32 -14.87
N GLY A 182 28.43 2.49 -13.61
CA GLY A 182 29.31 2.86 -12.50
C GLY A 182 30.36 1.78 -12.20
N TYR A 183 29.92 0.52 -12.04
CA TYR A 183 30.83 -0.60 -11.82
C TYR A 183 31.80 -0.82 -12.97
N GLU A 184 31.34 -0.68 -14.22
CA GLU A 184 32.21 -0.78 -15.39
C GLU A 184 33.28 0.33 -15.43
N LYS A 185 32.91 1.56 -15.03
CA LYS A 185 33.89 2.66 -14.89
C LYS A 185 34.92 2.37 -13.80
N GLU A 186 34.50 1.90 -12.63
CA GLU A 186 35.40 1.55 -11.53
C GLU A 186 36.36 0.41 -11.90
N ALA A 187 35.85 -0.63 -12.55
CA ALA A 187 36.66 -1.75 -13.05
C ALA A 187 37.71 -1.27 -14.06
N ASN A 188 37.32 -0.40 -15.00
CA ASN A 188 38.24 0.17 -15.98
C ASN A 188 39.34 1.02 -15.31
N ILE A 189 39.00 1.83 -14.30
CA ILE A 189 39.98 2.61 -13.54
C ILE A 189 40.99 1.69 -12.82
N MET A 190 40.52 0.63 -12.17
CA MET A 190 41.38 -0.35 -11.49
C MET A 190 42.33 -1.05 -12.46
N VAL A 191 41.83 -1.45 -13.63
CA VAL A 191 42.64 -2.08 -14.68
C VAL A 191 43.72 -1.12 -15.18
N THR A 192 43.37 0.13 -15.48
CA THR A 192 44.34 1.14 -15.92
C THR A 192 45.40 1.43 -14.86
N GLN A 193 45.02 1.54 -13.58
CA GLN A 193 45.99 1.72 -12.47
C GLN A 193 46.91 0.52 -12.31
N SER A 194 46.40 -0.71 -12.49
CA SER A 194 47.20 -1.93 -12.52
C SER A 194 48.28 -1.89 -13.62
N TYR A 195 47.90 -1.48 -14.84
CA TYR A 195 48.86 -1.35 -15.94
C TYR A 195 49.93 -0.29 -15.66
N ILE A 196 49.53 0.90 -15.21
CA ILE A 196 50.46 1.99 -14.86
C ILE A 196 51.45 1.55 -13.77
N ASN A 197 50.97 0.87 -12.73
CA ASN A 197 51.80 0.38 -11.63
C ASN A 197 52.78 -0.71 -12.06
N ASN A 198 52.43 -1.53 -13.05
CA ASN A 198 53.33 -2.55 -13.60
C ASN A 198 54.38 -1.94 -14.53
N GLU A 199 54.04 -0.93 -15.33
CA GLU A 199 55.02 -0.20 -16.16
C GLU A 199 56.05 0.57 -15.32
N LEU A 200 55.63 1.19 -14.20
CA LEU A 200 56.53 1.88 -13.28
C LEU A 200 57.50 0.94 -12.56
N LYS A 201 57.13 -0.34 -12.35
CA LYS A 201 58.02 -1.37 -11.76
C LYS A 201 59.05 -1.92 -12.74
N LEU A 202 58.85 -1.72 -14.05
CA LEU A 202 59.72 -2.24 -15.10
C LEU A 202 60.73 -1.20 -15.61
N GLN A 203 60.73 0.03 -15.09
CA GLN A 203 61.77 1.00 -15.43
C GLN A 203 63.09 0.61 -14.74
N PRO A 204 64.17 0.34 -15.50
CA PRO A 204 65.46 0.00 -14.91
C PRO A 204 66.00 1.23 -14.17
N VAL A 205 66.46 1.02 -12.93
CA VAL A 205 67.22 2.02 -12.18
C VAL A 205 68.56 2.17 -12.90
N ILE A 206 68.67 3.23 -13.71
CA ILE A 206 69.94 3.63 -14.31
C ILE A 206 70.72 4.35 -13.21
N ASN A 207 71.66 3.62 -12.59
CA ASN A 207 72.68 4.17 -11.69
C ASN A 207 73.78 4.88 -12.48
#